data_AF-A0A2V5K3B1-F1
#
_entry.id   AF-A0A2V5K3B1-F1
#
_cell.length_a   1.000
_cell.length_b   1.000
_cell.length_c   1.000
_cell.angle_alpha   90.00
_cell.angle_beta   90.00
_cell.angle_gamma   90.00
#
_symmetry.space_group_name_H-M   'P 1'
#
loop_
_entity.id
_entity.type
_entity.pdbx_description
1 polymer ?
#
loop_
_entity_poly.entity_id
_entity_poly.type
_entity_poly.pdbx_seq_one_letter_code
_entity_poly.pdbx_strand_id
1 'polypeptide(L)'
;MKTMLSLQFIAIIFSTILLLSACQKKTAATNPNSQSKTELHENTKPLQAADLVGYDGTKLRKSVDRIKEANDKHNQEVEKMAETGQDQ
;
A
#
# COMPACT_ATOMS: atom_id res chain seq x y z
N MET A 1 -32.87 -42.41 18.33
CA MET A 1 -33.02 -41.61 17.09
C MET A 1 -33.24 -40.12 17.33
N LYS A 2 -34.07 -39.72 18.32
CA LYS A 2 -34.41 -38.30 18.60
C LYS A 2 -33.20 -37.42 18.94
N THR A 3 -32.21 -37.94 19.66
CA THR A 3 -30.95 -37.24 20.01
C THR A 3 -29.98 -37.13 18.83
N MET A 4 -29.92 -38.12 17.95
CA MET A 4 -29.07 -38.08 16.75
C MET A 4 -29.57 -37.04 15.74
N LEU A 5 -30.89 -36.90 15.62
CA LEU A 5 -31.50 -35.88 14.76
C LEU A 5 -31.14 -34.47 15.25
N SER A 6 -31.26 -34.21 16.55
CA SER A 6 -30.87 -32.92 17.15
C SER A 6 -29.38 -32.62 16.98
N LEU A 7 -28.50 -33.63 17.08
CA LEU A 7 -27.06 -33.45 16.91
C LEU A 7 -26.69 -33.08 15.47
N GLN A 8 -27.37 -33.68 14.48
CA GLN A 8 -27.18 -33.36 13.07
C GLN A 8 -27.59 -31.92 12.75
N PHE A 9 -28.70 -31.43 13.31
CA PHE A 9 -29.11 -30.04 13.13
C PHE A 9 -28.09 -29.05 13.70
N ILE A 10 -27.55 -29.33 14.89
CA ILE A 10 -26.51 -28.49 15.50
C ILE A 10 -25.26 -28.45 14.61
N ALA A 11 -24.81 -29.61 14.12
CA ALA A 11 -23.65 -29.69 13.23
C ALA A 11 -23.84 -28.87 11.95
N ILE A 12 -25.02 -28.94 11.32
CA ILE A 12 -25.33 -28.17 10.11
C ILE A 12 -25.28 -26.66 10.39
N ILE A 13 -25.86 -26.20 11.50
CA ILE A 13 -25.86 -24.77 11.88
C ILE A 13 -24.43 -24.28 12.11
N PHE A 14 -23.60 -25.05 12.82
CA PHE A 14 -22.20 -24.68 13.02
C PHE A 14 -21.42 -24.63 11.71
N SER A 15 -21.63 -25.60 10.82
CA SER A 15 -20.99 -25.61 9.50
C SER A 15 -21.40 -24.40 8.65
N THR A 16 -22.66 -23.99 8.67
CA THR A 16 -23.10 -22.81 7.88
C THR A 16 -22.53 -21.51 8.45
N ILE A 17 -22.46 -21.35 9.77
CA ILE A 17 -21.85 -20.17 10.41
C ILE A 17 -20.35 -20.08 10.09
N LEU A 18 -19.62 -21.20 10.15
CA LEU A 18 -18.21 -21.25 9.79
C LEU A 18 -17.98 -20.92 8.31
N LEU A 19 -18.84 -21.44 7.43
CA LEU A 19 -18.76 -21.18 5.99
C LEU A 19 -19.03 -19.71 5.65
N LEU A 20 -20.01 -19.08 6.32
CA LEU A 20 -20.32 -17.65 6.17
C LEU A 20 -19.18 -16.75 6.67
N SER A 21 -18.50 -17.15 7.76
CA SER A 21 -17.35 -16.40 8.30
C SER A 21 -16.12 -16.52 7.41
N ALA A 22 -15.89 -17.68 6.81
CA ALA A 22 -14.79 -17.89 5.86
C ALA A 22 -15.01 -17.18 4.51
N CYS A 23 -16.26 -16.87 4.16
CA CYS A 23 -16.62 -16.19 2.93
C CYS A 23 -16.70 -14.66 3.08
N GLN A 24 -16.27 -14.09 4.21
CA GLN A 24 -15.87 -12.69 4.30
C GLN A 24 -14.58 -12.53 3.49
N LYS A 25 -14.73 -12.47 2.16
CA LYS A 25 -13.67 -12.11 1.23
C LYS A 25 -13.10 -10.81 1.73
N LYS A 26 -11.97 -10.88 2.41
CA LYS A 26 -11.19 -9.75 2.88
C LYS A 26 -10.77 -9.03 1.61
N THR A 27 -11.60 -8.11 1.14
CA THR A 27 -11.22 -7.18 0.09
C THR A 27 -10.11 -6.37 0.72
N ALA A 28 -8.87 -6.80 0.48
CA ALA A 28 -7.73 -5.92 0.63
C ALA A 28 -8.14 -4.64 -0.09
N ALA A 29 -8.04 -3.52 0.61
CA ALA A 29 -8.33 -2.24 0.00
C ALA A 29 -7.41 -2.16 -1.24
N THR A 30 -8.00 -2.26 -2.41
CA THR A 30 -7.29 -2.17 -3.68
C THR A 30 -7.38 -0.73 -4.11
N ASN A 31 -6.23 -0.08 -4.28
CA ASN A 31 -6.20 1.30 -4.71
C ASN A 31 -6.76 1.34 -6.14
N PRO A 32 -7.89 2.02 -6.38
CA PRO A 32 -8.48 2.11 -7.72
C PRO A 32 -7.58 2.85 -8.72
N ASN A 33 -6.53 3.52 -8.25
CA ASN A 33 -5.61 4.33 -9.03
C ASN A 33 -4.22 3.67 -9.21
N SER A 34 -4.10 2.35 -9.05
CA SER A 34 -2.83 1.62 -9.27
C SER A 34 -2.33 1.62 -10.72
N GLN A 35 -3.04 2.29 -11.62
CA GLN A 35 -2.77 2.33 -13.06
C GLN A 35 -2.04 3.61 -13.47
N SER A 36 -1.12 4.11 -12.65
CA SER A 36 -0.23 5.20 -13.02
C SER A 36 0.89 4.65 -13.91
N LYS A 37 0.58 4.48 -15.20
CA LYS A 37 1.49 3.98 -16.26
C LYS A 37 2.71 4.89 -16.55
N THR A 38 3.03 5.88 -15.71
CA THR A 38 3.97 6.94 -16.10
C THR A 38 4.62 7.61 -14.89
N GLU A 39 5.29 6.85 -14.03
CA GLU A 39 5.83 7.47 -12.81
C GLU A 39 7.34 7.32 -12.67
N LEU A 40 7.97 8.49 -12.57
CA LEU A 40 9.40 8.78 -12.58
C LEU A 40 10.21 8.04 -11.49
N HIS A 41 9.56 7.65 -10.39
CA HIS A 41 10.23 7.04 -9.24
C HIS A 41 9.45 5.86 -8.69
N GLU A 42 9.97 4.64 -8.90
CA GLU A 42 9.39 3.40 -8.36
C GLU A 42 9.48 3.34 -6.83
N ASN A 43 10.45 4.03 -6.23
CA ASN A 43 10.67 4.03 -4.78
C ASN A 43 9.60 4.81 -3.98
N THR A 44 8.87 5.74 -4.59
CA THR A 44 7.78 6.48 -3.93
C THR A 44 6.40 5.87 -4.17
N LYS A 45 6.33 4.81 -5.00
CA LYS A 45 5.10 4.06 -5.29
C LYS A 45 4.37 3.52 -4.06
N PRO A 46 5.04 3.03 -3.01
CA PRO A 46 4.34 2.58 -1.80
C PRO A 46 3.52 3.68 -1.10
N LEU A 47 3.86 4.97 -1.30
CA LEU A 47 3.11 6.09 -0.69
C LEU A 47 1.68 6.21 -1.25
N GLN A 48 1.44 5.71 -2.47
CA GLN A 48 0.10 5.66 -3.04
C GLN A 48 -0.82 4.72 -2.27
N ALA A 49 -0.28 3.77 -1.50
CA ALA A 49 -1.08 2.89 -0.65
C ALA A 49 -1.76 3.63 0.53
N ALA A 50 -1.38 4.89 0.80
CA ALA A 50 -2.07 5.72 1.78
C ALA A 50 -3.53 6.04 1.37
N ASP A 51 -3.86 5.93 0.07
CA ASP A 51 -5.24 6.01 -0.45
C ASP A 51 -6.16 4.96 0.21
N LEU A 52 -5.60 3.82 0.63
CA LEU A 52 -6.33 2.72 1.26
C LEU A 52 -6.83 3.05 2.68
N VAL A 53 -6.21 4.04 3.31
CA VAL A 53 -6.51 4.46 4.69
C VAL A 53 -7.07 5.89 4.74
N GLY A 54 -7.53 6.41 3.59
CA GLY A 54 -8.25 7.69 3.50
C GLY A 54 -7.38 8.94 3.33
N TYR A 55 -6.07 8.79 3.13
CA TYR A 55 -5.17 9.89 2.78
C TYR A 55 -5.04 10.01 1.25
N ASP A 56 -4.64 11.18 0.75
CA ASP A 56 -4.28 11.34 -0.66
C ASP A 56 -2.83 10.89 -0.91
N GLY A 57 -2.66 9.59 -1.14
CA GLY A 57 -1.41 8.92 -1.45
C GLY A 57 -0.75 9.44 -2.73
N THR A 58 -1.54 9.92 -3.69
CA THR A 58 -1.02 10.54 -4.92
C THR A 58 -0.34 11.88 -4.60
N LYS A 59 -0.97 12.71 -3.76
CA LYS A 59 -0.39 13.98 -3.30
C LYS A 59 0.84 13.75 -2.41
N LEU A 60 0.79 12.76 -1.52
CA LEU A 60 1.95 12.37 -0.70
C LEU A 60 3.14 11.98 -1.57
N ARG A 61 2.90 11.11 -2.55
CA ARG A 61 3.92 10.70 -3.51
C ARG A 61 4.54 11.89 -4.25
N LYS A 62 3.72 12.74 -4.87
CA LYS A 62 4.18 13.93 -5.59
C LYS A 62 4.99 14.87 -4.69
N SER A 63 4.61 15.01 -3.42
CA SER A 63 5.34 15.82 -2.46
C SER A 63 6.74 15.25 -2.21
N VAL A 64 6.85 13.94 -2.01
CA VAL A 64 8.14 13.28 -1.78
C VAL A 64 9.01 13.31 -3.03
N ASP A 65 8.44 13.10 -4.22
CA ASP A 65 9.19 13.19 -5.49
C ASP A 65 9.85 14.57 -5.66
N ARG A 66 9.12 15.65 -5.38
CA ARG A 66 9.67 17.03 -5.44
C ARG A 66 10.78 17.27 -4.43
N ILE A 67 10.64 16.74 -3.21
CA ILE A 67 11.68 16.86 -2.18
C ILE A 67 12.95 16.14 -2.63
N LYS A 68 12.82 14.93 -3.18
CA LYS A 68 13.96 14.16 -3.68
C LYS A 68 14.66 14.88 -4.83
N GLU A 69 13.91 15.37 -5.81
CA GLU A 69 14.46 16.14 -6.93
C GLU A 69 15.24 17.38 -6.45
N ALA A 70 14.68 18.13 -5.50
CA ALA A 70 15.37 19.28 -4.92
C ALA A 70 16.63 18.88 -4.14
N ASN A 71 16.58 17.77 -3.41
CA ASN A 71 17.72 17.25 -2.65
C ASN A 71 18.83 16.73 -3.56
N ASP A 72 18.48 16.01 -4.63
CA ASP A 72 19.44 15.49 -5.61
C ASP A 72 20.15 16.64 -6.31
N LYS A 73 19.41 17.71 -6.67
CA LYS A 73 20.00 18.94 -7.22
C LYS A 73 20.97 19.59 -6.23
N HIS A 74 20.56 19.74 -4.97
CA HIS A 74 21.41 20.34 -3.94
C HIS A 74 22.68 19.50 -3.71
N ASN A 75 22.55 18.18 -3.64
CA ASN A 75 23.69 17.28 -3.46
C ASN A 75 24.67 17.38 -4.63
N GLN A 76 24.17 17.49 -5.87
CA GLN A 76 25.01 17.72 -7.04
C GLN A 76 25.75 19.07 -6.98
N GLU A 77 25.12 20.12 -6.47
CA GLU A 77 25.78 21.42 -6.28
C GLU A 77 26.89 21.33 -5.22
N VAL A 78 26.65 20.63 -4.12
CA VAL A 78 27.64 20.39 -3.06
C VAL A 78 28.81 19.54 -3.56
N GLU A 79 28.54 18.47 -4.30
CA GLU A 79 29.58 17.62 -4.91
C GLU A 79 30.48 18.43 -5.85
N LYS A 80 29.91 19.29 -6.70
CA LYS A 80 30.69 20.17 -7.57
C LYS A 80 31.58 21.15 -6.79
N MET A 81 31.07 21.71 -5.69
CA MET A 81 31.86 22.59 -4.82
C MET A 81 32.97 21.83 -4.09
N ALA A 82 32.72 20.58 -3.69
CA ALA A 82 33.72 19.73 -3.06
C ALA A 82 34.83 19.33 -4.05
N GLU A 83 34.47 18.96 -5.28
CA GLU A 83 35.44 18.64 -6.35
C GLU A 83 36.30 19.86 -6.71
N THR A 84 35.71 21.05 -6.87
CA THR A 84 36.47 22.28 -7.17
C THR A 84 37.32 22.77 -6.00
N GLY A 85 37.02 22.36 -4.76
CA GLY A 85 37.81 22.69 -3.57
C GLY A 85 39.00 21.77 -3.31
N GLN A 86 39.12 20.63 -3.98
CA GLN A 86 40.24 19.70 -3.84
C GLN A 86 41.43 19.97 -4.78
N ASP A 87 41.26 20.88 -5.75
CA ASP A 87 42.31 21.28 -6.72
C ASP A 87 43.13 22.51 -6.29
N GLN A 88 43.08 22.90 -5.00
CA GLN A 88 43.84 24.03 -4.44
C GLN A 88 44.76 23.63 -3.28
#